data_AF-A0A256ZRQ0-F1
#
_entry.id   AF-A0A256ZRQ0-F1
#
_cell.length_a   1.000
_cell.length_b   1.000
_cell.length_c   1.000
_cell.angle_alpha   90.00
_cell.angle_beta   90.00
_cell.angle_gamma   90.00
#
_symmetry.space_group_name_H-M   'P 1'
#
loop_
_entity.id
_entity.type
_entity.pdbx_description
1 polymer ?
#
loop_
_entity_poly.entity_id
_entity_poly.type
_entity_poly.pdbx_seq_one_letter_code
_entity_poly.pdbx_strand_id
1 'polypeptide(L)'
;MLRKVLAVATVFVLLASLATSLTVSASPVAFDVAVSKRIIASIEGKINGLLSLADEYNIVLNDTLQSFVEEAKSLISEAYSIVNESPREAVMKAFEAAKTFRPVATYILTNIPEEEKAELKKELILRVLEAKEDKLGRLNATVAYLEKIGVSVPEEVYEKISEIQANISALKEIVESGNFTIPYVMRNTGRIDSEIAKLAVMVDRLARHRWEMLMFLDRGIHRFHYALVIAAKGINKTADLISEGEIDEAKNLLEKLVSGLEKLNEYVSRAADLARERGVNETVVETLTDISEALNSTCNDLMGAEKALEENNTAVALSLVSSALDRLVSIAEKHGETFRNIHVGIERAKMFSREIAVRLRRKLAEEAVRKTAQLTMFVKFVDVRLNKLYWQFKNGTVSAEEFKSKLENTKTVLETIKEKLTKLPKQPKMLLTMIDKVLEKINNMLSQV
;
A
#
# COMPACT_ATOMS: atom_id res chain seq x y z
N MET A 1 -24.98 10.56 12.40
CA MET A 1 -24.95 10.36 10.93
C MET A 1 -23.62 10.74 10.25
N LEU A 2 -22.67 11.46 10.88
CA LEU A 2 -21.34 11.74 10.29
C LEU A 2 -20.37 10.54 10.18
N ARG A 3 -20.63 9.42 10.86
CA ARG A 3 -19.77 8.22 10.81
C ARG A 3 -19.92 7.38 9.53
N LYS A 4 -20.91 7.67 8.69
CA LYS A 4 -21.11 6.98 7.42
C LYS A 4 -20.38 7.64 6.24
N VAL A 5 -19.90 8.87 6.37
CA VAL A 5 -19.19 9.62 5.31
C VAL A 5 -17.67 9.40 5.36
N LEU A 6 -17.09 9.22 6.56
CA LEU A 6 -15.64 8.99 6.72
C LEU A 6 -15.17 7.61 6.22
N ALA A 7 -16.06 6.60 6.26
CA ALA A 7 -15.80 5.27 5.68
C ALA A 7 -15.93 5.24 4.14
N VAL A 8 -16.48 6.30 3.53
CA VAL A 8 -16.53 6.47 2.07
C VAL A 8 -15.34 7.27 1.57
N ALA A 9 -14.91 8.29 2.32
CA ALA A 9 -13.77 9.14 1.97
C ALA A 9 -12.42 8.41 2.04
N THR A 10 -12.23 7.49 3.00
CA THR A 10 -11.01 6.64 3.06
C THR A 10 -10.96 5.57 1.98
N VAL A 11 -12.10 5.22 1.38
CA VAL A 11 -12.18 4.35 0.19
C VAL A 11 -11.94 5.16 -1.10
N PHE A 12 -12.27 6.45 -1.11
CA PHE A 12 -12.11 7.33 -2.28
C PHE A 12 -10.67 7.82 -2.51
N VAL A 13 -9.90 8.09 -1.46
CA VAL A 13 -8.50 8.55 -1.60
C VAL A 13 -7.54 7.43 -2.04
N LEU A 14 -7.91 6.16 -1.82
CA LEU A 14 -7.14 4.98 -2.28
C LEU A 14 -7.52 4.49 -3.68
N LEU A 15 -8.65 4.93 -4.25
CA LEU A 15 -9.09 4.56 -5.59
C LEU A 15 -8.72 5.59 -6.68
N ALA A 16 -8.44 6.85 -6.29
CA ALA A 16 -8.22 7.94 -7.25
C ALA A 16 -6.75 8.11 -7.73
N SER A 17 -5.75 7.46 -7.13
CA SER A 17 -4.36 7.49 -7.62
C SER A 17 -3.96 6.28 -8.49
N LEU A 18 -4.92 5.43 -8.85
CA LEU A 18 -4.70 4.19 -9.61
C LEU A 18 -4.98 4.32 -11.12
N ALA A 19 -5.02 5.56 -11.63
CA ALA A 19 -5.12 5.83 -13.06
C ALA A 19 -3.75 6.09 -13.69
N THR A 20 -2.83 5.13 -13.57
CA THR A 20 -1.84 4.83 -14.61
C THR A 20 -1.43 3.36 -14.48
N SER A 21 -2.01 2.55 -15.37
CA SER A 21 -1.58 1.19 -15.73
C SER A 21 -1.21 0.24 -14.58
N LEU A 22 -2.21 -0.31 -13.90
CA LEU A 22 -2.06 -1.59 -13.19
C LEU A 22 -3.14 -2.56 -13.68
N THR A 23 -2.92 -3.12 -14.86
CA THR A 23 -3.50 -4.40 -15.22
C THR A 23 -2.91 -5.45 -14.28
N VAL A 24 -3.55 -5.64 -13.11
CA VAL A 24 -3.37 -6.87 -12.35
C VAL A 24 -3.89 -7.98 -13.24
N SER A 25 -2.97 -8.59 -13.98
CA SER A 25 -3.14 -9.78 -14.80
C SER A 25 -3.38 -11.01 -13.92
N ALA A 26 -4.33 -10.93 -12.99
CA ALA A 26 -5.00 -12.12 -12.50
C ALA A 26 -6.17 -12.34 -13.45
N SER A 27 -6.15 -13.48 -14.16
CA SER A 27 -7.32 -13.90 -14.93
C SER A 27 -8.55 -13.86 -14.01
N PRO A 28 -9.72 -13.43 -14.49
CA PRO A 28 -10.94 -13.40 -13.69
C PRO A 28 -11.20 -14.71 -12.93
N VAL A 29 -10.90 -15.84 -13.57
CA VAL A 29 -11.00 -17.20 -13.01
C VAL A 29 -10.11 -17.39 -11.79
N ALA A 30 -8.84 -16.97 -11.84
CA ALA A 30 -7.92 -17.13 -10.72
C ALA A 30 -8.32 -16.27 -9.49
N PHE A 31 -8.93 -15.11 -9.73
CA PHE A 31 -9.43 -14.24 -8.66
C PHE A 31 -10.67 -14.82 -7.98
N ASP A 32 -11.63 -15.33 -8.74
CA ASP A 32 -12.86 -15.93 -8.20
C ASP A 32 -12.58 -17.20 -7.39
N VAL A 33 -11.63 -18.03 -7.84
CA VAL A 33 -11.12 -19.19 -7.09
C VAL A 33 -10.52 -18.75 -5.75
N ALA A 34 -9.68 -17.71 -5.74
CA ALA A 34 -9.03 -17.22 -4.53
C ALA A 34 -10.02 -16.64 -3.50
N VAL A 35 -11.02 -15.88 -3.96
CA VAL A 35 -12.12 -15.39 -3.12
C VAL A 35 -12.90 -16.57 -2.54
N SER A 36 -13.23 -17.55 -3.36
CA SER A 36 -14.00 -18.72 -2.95
C SER A 36 -13.28 -19.54 -1.90
N LYS A 37 -11.99 -19.87 -2.11
CA LYS A 37 -11.15 -20.55 -1.10
C LYS A 37 -11.12 -19.80 0.23
N ARG A 38 -11.07 -18.45 0.19
CA ARG A 38 -11.04 -17.64 1.43
C ARG A 38 -12.38 -17.62 2.15
N ILE A 39 -13.50 -17.69 1.43
CA ILE A 39 -14.83 -17.86 2.03
C ILE A 39 -14.93 -19.22 2.70
N ILE A 40 -14.53 -20.30 2.02
CA ILE A 40 -14.54 -21.67 2.55
C ILE A 40 -13.72 -21.74 3.84
N ALA A 41 -12.46 -21.31 3.80
CA ALA A 41 -11.57 -21.30 4.97
C ALA A 41 -12.10 -20.45 6.14
N SER A 42 -12.79 -19.34 5.84
CA SER A 42 -13.41 -18.50 6.88
C SER A 42 -14.59 -19.18 7.56
N ILE A 43 -15.39 -19.94 6.81
CA ILE A 43 -16.51 -20.71 7.37
C ILE A 43 -15.99 -21.90 8.16
N GLU A 44 -15.07 -22.66 7.58
CA GLU A 44 -14.39 -23.78 8.24
C GLU A 44 -13.73 -23.35 9.56
N GLY A 45 -12.97 -22.26 9.55
CA GLY A 45 -12.33 -21.74 10.77
C GLY A 45 -13.33 -21.36 11.87
N LYS A 46 -14.53 -20.89 11.51
CA LYS A 46 -15.59 -20.61 12.50
C LYS A 46 -16.24 -21.87 13.04
N ILE A 47 -16.45 -22.87 12.19
CA ILE A 47 -16.96 -24.18 12.59
C ILE A 47 -15.97 -24.82 13.57
N ASN A 48 -14.70 -24.91 13.19
CA ASN A 48 -13.65 -25.49 14.02
C ASN A 48 -13.46 -24.71 15.33
N GLY A 49 -13.48 -23.38 15.29
CA GLY A 49 -13.38 -22.56 16.51
C GLY A 49 -14.53 -22.81 17.49
N LEU A 50 -15.76 -23.01 16.99
CA LEU A 50 -16.90 -23.35 17.85
C LEU A 50 -16.80 -24.78 18.40
N LEU A 51 -16.31 -25.74 17.60
CA LEU A 51 -16.06 -27.09 18.07
C LEU A 51 -14.97 -27.13 19.16
N SER A 52 -13.89 -26.36 19.01
CA SER A 52 -12.87 -26.23 20.05
C SER A 52 -13.41 -25.68 21.36
N LEU A 53 -14.37 -24.75 21.32
CA LEU A 53 -15.07 -24.28 22.53
C LEU A 53 -15.94 -25.37 23.15
N ALA A 54 -16.54 -26.25 22.34
CA ALA A 54 -17.28 -27.39 22.87
C ALA A 54 -16.35 -28.36 23.62
N ASP A 55 -15.18 -28.63 23.06
CA ASP A 55 -14.16 -29.47 23.69
C ASP A 55 -13.63 -28.82 24.98
N GLU A 56 -13.30 -27.52 24.94
CA GLU A 56 -12.77 -26.75 26.08
C GLU A 56 -13.74 -26.72 27.27
N TYR A 57 -15.03 -26.54 27.02
CA TYR A 57 -16.06 -26.48 28.06
C TYR A 57 -16.79 -27.81 28.29
N ASN A 58 -16.27 -28.94 27.77
CA ASN A 58 -16.86 -30.28 27.90
C ASN A 58 -18.34 -30.36 27.51
N ILE A 59 -18.75 -29.65 26.46
CA ILE A 59 -20.11 -29.64 25.96
C ILE A 59 -20.33 -30.89 25.09
N VAL A 60 -21.06 -31.87 25.62
CA VAL A 60 -21.35 -33.13 24.91
C VAL A 60 -22.41 -32.90 23.84
N LEU A 61 -22.06 -33.19 22.58
CA LEU A 61 -23.00 -33.19 21.46
C LEU A 61 -23.72 -34.55 21.41
N ASN A 62 -25.04 -34.55 21.23
CA ASN A 62 -25.80 -35.77 20.99
C ASN A 62 -25.61 -36.27 19.55
N ASP A 63 -26.03 -37.52 19.27
CA ASP A 63 -25.86 -38.16 17.97
C ASP A 63 -26.42 -37.33 16.80
N THR A 64 -27.55 -36.64 17.02
CA THR A 64 -28.15 -35.76 16.01
C THR A 64 -27.29 -34.54 15.71
N LEU A 65 -26.74 -33.88 16.73
CA LEU A 65 -25.84 -32.73 16.57
C LEU A 65 -24.50 -33.17 15.98
N GLN A 66 -24.01 -34.36 16.35
CA GLN A 66 -22.79 -34.94 15.80
C GLN A 66 -22.94 -35.24 14.30
N SER A 67 -24.08 -35.79 13.89
CA SER A 67 -24.42 -35.99 12.48
C SER A 67 -24.39 -34.67 11.69
N PHE A 68 -24.90 -33.56 12.25
CA PHE A 68 -24.80 -32.25 11.61
C PHE A 68 -23.36 -31.71 11.53
N VAL A 69 -22.49 -32.07 12.48
CA VAL A 69 -21.05 -31.74 12.40
C VAL A 69 -20.39 -32.48 11.24
N GLU A 70 -20.64 -33.78 11.11
CA GLU A 70 -20.09 -34.61 10.04
C GLU A 70 -20.58 -34.14 8.66
N GLU A 71 -21.88 -33.88 8.52
CA GLU A 71 -22.46 -33.35 7.28
C GLU A 71 -21.85 -31.99 6.90
N ALA A 72 -21.70 -31.07 7.88
CA ALA A 72 -21.06 -29.78 7.63
C ALA A 72 -19.59 -29.92 7.20
N LYS A 73 -18.83 -30.86 7.79
CA LYS A 73 -17.44 -31.15 7.39
C LYS A 73 -17.37 -31.77 5.99
N SER A 74 -18.31 -32.64 5.62
CA SER A 74 -18.42 -33.19 4.26
C SER A 74 -18.64 -32.08 3.24
N LEU A 75 -19.61 -31.19 3.49
CA LEU A 75 -19.93 -30.08 2.61
C LEU A 75 -18.75 -29.10 2.43
N ILE A 76 -17.95 -28.86 3.47
CA ILE A 76 -16.71 -28.07 3.36
C ILE A 76 -15.65 -28.80 2.52
N SER A 77 -15.50 -30.12 2.70
CA SER A 77 -14.55 -30.93 1.93
C SER A 77 -14.91 -30.94 0.44
N GLU A 78 -16.19 -31.12 0.12
CA GLU A 78 -16.73 -31.01 -1.23
C GLU A 78 -16.58 -29.60 -1.82
N ALA A 79 -16.72 -28.55 -0.99
CA ALA A 79 -16.47 -27.20 -1.44
C ALA A 79 -15.00 -27.02 -1.87
N TYR A 80 -14.04 -27.56 -1.13
CA TYR A 80 -12.62 -27.51 -1.53
C TYR A 80 -12.31 -28.34 -2.78
N SER A 81 -12.99 -29.47 -3.02
CA SER A 81 -12.72 -30.31 -4.19
C SER A 81 -13.16 -29.62 -5.49
N ILE A 82 -14.28 -28.91 -5.48
CA ILE A 82 -14.84 -28.28 -6.69
C ILE A 82 -14.40 -26.81 -6.89
N VAL A 83 -13.70 -26.19 -5.93
CA VAL A 83 -13.42 -24.73 -5.94
C VAL A 83 -12.61 -24.26 -7.15
N ASN A 84 -11.76 -25.11 -7.74
CA ASN A 84 -10.97 -24.75 -8.92
C ASN A 84 -11.79 -24.85 -10.22
N GLU A 85 -12.86 -25.65 -10.23
CA GLU A 85 -13.71 -25.96 -11.39
C GLU A 85 -14.96 -25.06 -11.40
N SER A 86 -15.65 -24.97 -10.26
CA SER A 86 -16.90 -24.23 -10.06
C SER A 86 -16.83 -23.40 -8.76
N PRO A 87 -16.13 -22.24 -8.76
CA PRO A 87 -15.94 -21.42 -7.55
C PRO A 87 -17.25 -20.99 -6.90
N ARG A 88 -18.27 -20.70 -7.73
CA ARG A 88 -19.59 -20.28 -7.26
C ARG A 88 -20.32 -21.39 -6.52
N GLU A 89 -20.26 -22.61 -7.01
CA GLU A 89 -20.89 -23.77 -6.39
C GLU A 89 -20.17 -24.15 -5.09
N ALA A 90 -18.83 -24.07 -5.07
CA ALA A 90 -18.04 -24.24 -3.86
C ALA A 90 -18.45 -23.27 -2.75
N VAL A 91 -18.66 -21.99 -3.08
CA VAL A 91 -19.16 -20.99 -2.12
C VAL A 91 -20.55 -21.35 -1.61
N MET A 92 -21.45 -21.84 -2.48
CA MET A 92 -22.79 -22.26 -2.07
C MET A 92 -22.74 -23.45 -1.10
N LYS A 93 -21.94 -24.48 -1.40
CA LYS A 93 -21.72 -25.62 -0.48
C LYS A 93 -21.16 -25.18 0.87
N ALA A 94 -20.22 -24.23 0.89
CA ALA A 94 -19.70 -23.70 2.15
C ALA A 94 -20.79 -22.96 2.97
N PHE A 95 -21.69 -22.23 2.33
CA PHE A 95 -22.84 -21.63 3.02
C PHE A 95 -23.87 -22.66 3.49
N GLU A 96 -24.06 -23.74 2.75
CA GLU A 96 -24.88 -24.88 3.16
C GLU A 96 -24.28 -25.55 4.41
N ALA A 97 -22.97 -25.79 4.43
CA ALA A 97 -22.26 -26.26 5.63
C ALA A 97 -22.51 -25.37 6.85
N ALA A 98 -22.39 -24.04 6.68
CA ALA A 98 -22.68 -23.08 7.76
C ALA A 98 -24.15 -23.12 8.23
N LYS A 99 -25.08 -23.40 7.31
CA LYS A 99 -26.51 -23.53 7.63
C LYS A 99 -26.77 -24.82 8.40
N THR A 100 -26.22 -25.95 7.94
CA THR A 100 -26.30 -27.26 8.60
C THR A 100 -25.67 -27.22 9.99
N PHE A 101 -24.55 -26.52 10.18
CA PHE A 101 -23.87 -26.39 11.47
C PHE A 101 -24.58 -25.44 12.46
N ARG A 102 -25.52 -24.60 12.01
CA ARG A 102 -26.14 -23.57 12.86
C ARG A 102 -26.82 -24.09 14.14
N PRO A 103 -27.54 -25.22 14.15
CA PRO A 103 -28.10 -25.80 15.37
C PRO A 103 -27.00 -26.14 16.38
N VAL A 104 -25.89 -26.72 15.91
CA VAL A 104 -24.70 -27.05 16.73
C VAL A 104 -24.08 -25.79 17.33
N ALA A 105 -23.83 -24.77 16.51
CA ALA A 105 -23.32 -23.48 16.98
C ALA A 105 -24.20 -22.85 18.07
N THR A 106 -25.52 -22.93 17.90
CA THR A 106 -26.48 -22.39 18.88
C THR A 106 -26.40 -23.19 20.19
N TYR A 107 -26.38 -24.52 20.10
CA TYR A 107 -26.25 -25.39 21.26
C TYR A 107 -24.97 -25.12 22.04
N ILE A 108 -23.82 -25.08 21.37
CA ILE A 108 -22.52 -24.80 22.00
C ILE A 108 -22.57 -23.45 22.72
N LEU A 109 -22.93 -22.37 22.02
CA LEU A 109 -22.92 -21.03 22.60
C LEU A 109 -23.90 -20.85 23.76
N THR A 110 -25.03 -21.57 23.76
CA THR A 110 -25.99 -21.52 24.87
C THR A 110 -25.48 -22.26 26.11
N ASN A 111 -24.78 -23.39 25.93
CA ASN A 111 -24.31 -24.24 27.02
C ASN A 111 -22.94 -23.83 27.61
N ILE A 112 -22.25 -22.83 27.06
CA ILE A 112 -21.09 -22.22 27.73
C ILE A 112 -21.56 -21.63 29.09
N PRO A 113 -20.86 -21.87 30.20
CA PRO A 113 -21.19 -21.28 31.50
C PRO A 113 -21.25 -19.74 31.42
N GLU A 114 -22.21 -19.12 32.12
CA GLU A 114 -22.39 -17.65 32.06
C GLU A 114 -21.16 -16.88 32.59
N GLU A 115 -20.45 -17.45 33.57
CA GLU A 115 -19.21 -16.90 34.13
C GLU A 115 -18.09 -16.87 33.06
N GLU A 116 -17.98 -17.93 32.26
CA GLU A 116 -17.00 -18.09 31.18
C GLU A 116 -17.32 -17.24 29.93
N LYS A 117 -18.61 -16.96 29.68
CA LYS A 117 -19.03 -16.06 28.58
C LYS A 117 -18.49 -14.63 28.75
N ALA A 118 -18.24 -14.19 29.98
CA ALA A 118 -17.63 -12.88 30.23
C ALA A 118 -16.14 -12.89 29.88
N GLU A 119 -15.43 -13.93 30.29
CA GLU A 119 -13.99 -14.07 30.04
C GLU A 119 -13.70 -14.28 28.54
N LEU A 120 -14.50 -15.07 27.83
CA LEU A 120 -14.38 -15.25 26.38
C LEU A 120 -14.53 -13.91 25.62
N LYS A 121 -15.46 -13.04 26.05
CA LYS A 121 -15.65 -11.71 25.43
C LYS A 121 -14.42 -10.82 25.65
N LYS A 122 -13.85 -10.86 26.84
CA LYS A 122 -12.64 -10.12 27.21
C LYS A 122 -11.46 -10.60 26.36
N GLU A 123 -11.24 -11.91 26.27
CA GLU A 123 -10.13 -12.49 25.49
C GLU A 123 -10.21 -12.11 24.00
N LEU A 124 -11.40 -12.20 23.39
CA LEU A 124 -11.61 -11.81 21.99
C LEU A 124 -11.27 -10.34 21.73
N ILE A 125 -11.54 -9.46 22.70
CA ILE A 125 -11.22 -8.05 22.59
C ILE A 125 -9.72 -7.81 22.75
N LEU A 126 -9.05 -8.49 23.70
CA LEU A 126 -7.61 -8.39 23.89
C LEU A 126 -6.85 -8.80 22.63
N ARG A 127 -7.25 -9.90 21.97
CA ARG A 127 -6.67 -10.32 20.68
C ARG A 127 -6.82 -9.25 19.59
N VAL A 128 -7.93 -8.50 19.59
CA VAL A 128 -8.12 -7.38 18.64
C VAL A 128 -7.13 -6.25 18.92
N LEU A 129 -6.86 -5.94 20.19
CA LEU A 129 -5.92 -4.89 20.60
C LEU A 129 -4.47 -5.29 20.30
N GLU A 130 -4.10 -6.55 20.56
CA GLU A 130 -2.79 -7.12 20.18
C GLU A 130 -2.52 -6.98 18.69
N ALA A 131 -3.51 -7.29 17.84
CA ALA A 131 -3.36 -7.12 16.39
C ALA A 131 -3.15 -5.64 15.96
N LYS A 132 -3.61 -4.67 16.76
CA LYS A 132 -3.33 -3.24 16.54
C LYS A 132 -1.92 -2.88 16.96
N GLU A 133 -1.48 -3.38 18.10
CA GLU A 133 -0.12 -3.20 18.61
C GLU A 133 0.92 -3.75 17.61
N ASP A 134 0.71 -4.95 17.08
CA ASP A 134 1.55 -5.51 16.00
C ASP A 134 1.62 -4.60 14.77
N LYS A 135 0.49 -3.95 14.42
CA LYS A 135 0.44 -3.02 13.29
C LYS A 135 1.22 -1.75 13.57
N LEU A 136 1.14 -1.21 14.79
CA LEU A 136 1.93 -0.06 15.21
C LEU A 136 3.43 -0.42 15.26
N GLY A 137 3.79 -1.58 15.80
CA GLY A 137 5.18 -2.07 15.85
C GLY A 137 5.82 -2.16 14.47
N ARG A 138 5.08 -2.61 13.45
CA ARG A 138 5.56 -2.60 12.05
C ARG A 138 5.82 -1.20 11.49
N LEU A 139 4.99 -0.22 11.85
CA LEU A 139 5.19 1.18 11.44
C LEU A 139 6.41 1.77 12.14
N ASN A 140 6.57 1.51 13.44
CA ASN A 140 7.74 1.95 14.19
C ASN A 140 9.05 1.36 13.64
N ALA A 141 9.05 0.07 13.30
CA ALA A 141 10.19 -0.57 12.62
C ALA A 141 10.50 0.06 11.25
N THR A 142 9.48 0.57 10.55
CA THR A 142 9.66 1.30 9.29
C THR A 142 10.31 2.66 9.54
N VAL A 143 9.90 3.37 10.58
CA VAL A 143 10.50 4.66 10.99
C VAL A 143 11.97 4.47 11.34
N ALA A 144 12.30 3.51 12.21
CA ALA A 144 13.69 3.20 12.57
C ALA A 144 14.55 2.84 11.35
N TYR A 145 13.98 2.15 10.37
CA TYR A 145 14.66 1.86 9.12
C TYR A 145 14.92 3.14 8.29
N LEU A 146 13.93 4.05 8.19
CA LEU A 146 14.08 5.32 7.49
C LEU A 146 15.20 6.17 8.11
N GLU A 147 15.29 6.22 9.44
CA GLU A 147 16.39 6.89 10.14
C GLU A 147 17.74 6.23 9.83
N LYS A 148 17.81 4.89 9.86
CA LYS A 148 19.04 4.15 9.54
C LYS A 148 19.58 4.48 8.13
N ILE A 149 18.70 4.80 7.18
CA ILE A 149 19.09 5.20 5.83
C ILE A 149 19.24 6.72 5.66
N GLY A 150 19.25 7.47 6.76
CA GLY A 150 19.53 8.90 6.81
C GLY A 150 18.33 9.79 6.46
N VAL A 151 17.10 9.36 6.72
CA VAL A 151 15.91 10.23 6.63
C VAL A 151 15.69 10.90 7.98
N SER A 152 15.62 12.24 7.99
CA SER A 152 15.21 12.99 9.18
C SER A 152 13.73 12.74 9.47
N VAL A 153 13.44 12.28 10.68
CA VAL A 153 12.07 11.97 11.13
C VAL A 153 11.58 13.10 12.05
N PRO A 154 10.47 13.78 11.72
CA PRO A 154 9.88 14.80 12.57
C PRO A 154 9.44 14.24 13.93
N GLU A 155 9.61 15.04 15.00
CA GLU A 155 9.23 14.68 16.36
C GLU A 155 7.76 14.27 16.49
N GLU A 156 6.87 14.93 15.72
CA GLU A 156 5.44 14.60 15.62
C GLU A 156 5.16 13.12 15.31
N VAL A 157 6.07 12.43 14.61
CA VAL A 157 5.92 10.99 14.29
C VAL A 157 6.11 10.14 15.56
N TYR A 158 7.08 10.47 16.42
CA TYR A 158 7.33 9.77 17.67
C TYR A 158 6.26 10.06 18.72
N GLU A 159 5.83 11.32 18.81
CA GLU A 159 4.69 11.70 19.64
C GLU A 159 3.46 10.89 19.26
N LYS A 160 3.22 10.74 17.95
CA LYS A 160 2.07 9.98 17.44
C LYS A 160 2.15 8.49 17.75
N ILE A 161 3.33 7.88 17.60
CA ILE A 161 3.55 6.47 17.97
C ILE A 161 3.26 6.28 19.46
N SER A 162 3.78 7.17 20.31
CA SER A 162 3.61 7.12 21.76
C SER A 162 2.15 7.31 22.17
N GLU A 163 1.44 8.26 21.54
CA GLU A 163 0.00 8.50 21.77
C GLU A 163 -0.83 7.25 21.44
N ILE A 164 -0.57 6.59 20.30
CA ILE A 164 -1.30 5.39 19.89
C ILE A 164 -1.00 4.24 20.85
N GLN A 165 0.26 4.05 21.23
CA GLN A 165 0.67 3.02 22.18
C GLN A 165 -0.03 3.20 23.53
N ALA A 166 -0.03 4.42 24.07
CA ALA A 166 -0.72 4.75 25.33
C ALA A 166 -2.23 4.48 25.25
N ASN A 167 -2.87 4.84 24.13
CA ASN A 167 -4.30 4.56 23.91
C ASN A 167 -4.61 3.06 23.82
N ILE A 168 -3.72 2.25 23.24
CA ILE A 168 -3.86 0.79 23.20
C ILE A 168 -3.76 0.22 24.62
N SER A 169 -2.72 0.62 25.37
CA SER A 169 -2.50 0.14 26.75
C SER A 169 -3.66 0.51 27.68
N ALA A 170 -4.12 1.76 27.66
CA ALA A 170 -5.25 2.21 28.47
C ALA A 170 -6.53 1.42 28.16
N LEU A 171 -6.76 1.06 26.88
CA LEU A 171 -7.91 0.26 26.51
C LEU A 171 -7.76 -1.21 26.92
N LYS A 172 -6.54 -1.76 26.92
CA LYS A 172 -6.25 -3.11 27.46
C LYS A 172 -6.57 -3.16 28.95
N GLU A 173 -6.09 -2.20 29.74
CA GLU A 173 -6.37 -2.13 31.19
C GLU A 173 -7.88 -2.09 31.49
N ILE A 174 -8.65 -1.30 30.74
CA ILE A 174 -10.12 -1.24 30.90
C ILE A 174 -10.76 -2.60 30.60
N VAL A 175 -10.29 -3.29 29.56
CA VAL A 175 -10.82 -4.61 29.18
C VAL A 175 -10.44 -5.66 30.23
N GLU A 176 -9.20 -5.62 30.73
CA GLU A 176 -8.70 -6.50 31.78
C GLU A 176 -9.47 -6.34 33.10
N SER A 177 -9.88 -5.11 33.43
CA SER A 177 -10.69 -4.81 34.61
C SER A 177 -12.13 -5.36 34.55
N GLY A 178 -12.57 -5.87 33.39
CA GLY A 178 -13.92 -6.43 33.19
C GLY A 178 -15.05 -5.39 33.12
N ASN A 179 -14.79 -4.12 33.45
CA ASN A 179 -15.80 -3.06 33.46
C ASN A 179 -15.89 -2.32 32.12
N PHE A 180 -16.40 -3.01 31.09
CA PHE A 180 -16.55 -2.42 29.77
C PHE A 180 -17.87 -2.79 29.09
N THR A 181 -18.25 -1.96 28.11
CA THR A 181 -19.33 -2.29 27.18
C THR A 181 -18.76 -2.49 25.78
N ILE A 182 -19.30 -3.44 25.02
CA ILE A 182 -18.85 -3.68 23.63
C ILE A 182 -18.92 -2.41 22.77
N PRO A 183 -19.97 -1.56 22.83
CA PRO A 183 -20.00 -0.30 22.08
C PRO A 183 -18.88 0.68 22.44
N TYR A 184 -18.43 0.71 23.70
CA TYR A 184 -17.32 1.54 24.15
C TYR A 184 -16.00 1.04 23.56
N VAL A 185 -15.71 -0.25 23.70
CA VAL A 185 -14.50 -0.87 23.15
C VAL A 185 -14.41 -0.66 21.65
N MET A 186 -15.48 -1.00 20.91
CA MET A 186 -15.50 -0.84 19.44
C MET A 186 -15.26 0.61 18.99
N ARG A 187 -15.76 1.59 19.75
CA ARG A 187 -15.53 3.02 19.46
C ARG A 187 -14.06 3.39 19.60
N ASN A 188 -13.39 2.94 20.65
CA ASN A 188 -11.99 3.27 20.89
C ASN A 188 -11.06 2.49 19.96
N THR A 189 -11.34 1.22 19.67
CA THR A 189 -10.62 0.47 18.63
C THR A 189 -10.71 1.17 17.27
N GLY A 190 -11.89 1.71 16.91
CA GLY A 190 -12.06 2.48 15.67
C GLY A 190 -11.28 3.79 15.64
N ARG A 191 -11.08 4.45 16.80
CA ARG A 191 -10.22 5.64 16.92
C ARG A 191 -8.75 5.28 16.73
N ILE A 192 -8.28 4.22 17.39
CA ILE A 192 -6.92 3.68 17.24
C ILE A 192 -6.64 3.36 15.77
N ASP A 193 -7.57 2.72 15.07
CA ASP A 193 -7.42 2.44 13.64
C ASP A 193 -7.25 3.70 12.78
N SER A 194 -7.99 4.78 13.10
CA SER A 194 -7.86 6.08 12.44
C SER A 194 -6.49 6.71 12.68
N GLU A 195 -6.01 6.71 13.93
CA GLU A 195 -4.71 7.30 14.27
C GLU A 195 -3.54 6.50 13.65
N ILE A 196 -3.62 5.16 13.64
CA ILE A 196 -2.66 4.30 12.91
C ILE A 196 -2.66 4.63 11.41
N ALA A 197 -3.83 4.91 10.82
CA ALA A 197 -3.91 5.28 9.41
C ALA A 197 -3.25 6.66 9.14
N LYS A 198 -3.42 7.63 10.02
CA LYS A 198 -2.74 8.94 9.92
C LYS A 198 -1.23 8.79 10.04
N LEU A 199 -0.75 8.02 11.02
CA LEU A 199 0.67 7.72 11.18
C LEU A 199 1.25 7.09 9.90
N ALA A 200 0.54 6.11 9.32
CA ALA A 200 0.98 5.50 8.07
C ALA A 200 1.12 6.50 6.92
N VAL A 201 0.24 7.52 6.83
CA VAL A 201 0.35 8.60 5.84
C VAL A 201 1.56 9.50 6.11
N MET A 202 1.87 9.80 7.38
CA MET A 202 3.07 10.57 7.74
C MET A 202 4.34 9.82 7.32
N VAL A 203 4.42 8.52 7.65
CA VAL A 203 5.54 7.66 7.26
C VAL A 203 5.67 7.54 5.73
N ASP A 204 4.54 7.44 4.99
CA ASP A 204 4.55 7.43 3.52
C ASP A 204 5.15 8.71 2.93
N ARG A 205 4.82 9.89 3.50
CA ARG A 205 5.39 11.16 3.04
C ARG A 205 6.91 11.19 3.20
N LEU A 206 7.43 10.73 4.34
CA LEU A 206 8.88 10.64 4.59
C LEU A 206 9.56 9.73 3.56
N ALA A 207 8.98 8.55 3.32
CA ALA A 207 9.49 7.63 2.32
C ALA A 207 9.45 8.24 0.90
N ARG A 208 8.37 8.94 0.54
CA ARG A 208 8.21 9.59 -0.77
C ARG A 208 9.25 10.68 -0.99
N HIS A 209 9.49 11.53 0.00
CA HIS A 209 10.52 12.57 -0.10
C HIS A 209 11.91 11.97 -0.35
N ARG A 210 12.23 10.86 0.33
CA ARG A 210 13.49 10.15 0.08
C ARG A 210 13.56 9.58 -1.34
N TRP A 211 12.45 9.05 -1.86
CA TRP A 211 12.37 8.53 -3.23
C TRP A 211 12.57 9.61 -4.29
N GLU A 212 11.88 10.74 -4.16
CA GLU A 212 12.02 11.88 -5.06
C GLU A 212 13.47 12.34 -5.11
N MET A 213 14.08 12.50 -3.93
CA MET A 213 15.48 12.88 -3.78
C MET A 213 16.46 11.90 -4.45
N LEU A 214 16.31 10.59 -4.22
CA LEU A 214 17.15 9.58 -4.87
C LEU A 214 17.00 9.57 -6.40
N MET A 215 15.79 9.81 -6.91
CA MET A 215 15.53 9.90 -8.36
C MET A 215 16.13 11.16 -8.98
N PHE A 216 16.15 12.28 -8.26
CA PHE A 216 16.84 13.50 -8.69
C PHE A 216 18.36 13.28 -8.74
N LEU A 217 18.94 12.66 -7.72
CA LEU A 217 20.37 12.32 -7.67
C LEU A 217 20.77 11.33 -8.79
N ASP A 218 19.95 10.30 -9.06
CA ASP A 218 20.16 9.35 -10.18
C ASP A 218 20.22 10.06 -11.53
N ARG A 219 19.25 10.94 -11.78
CA ARG A 219 19.19 11.71 -13.03
C ARG A 219 20.35 12.69 -13.15
N GLY A 220 20.75 13.34 -12.05
CA GLY A 220 21.90 14.25 -12.01
C GLY A 220 23.20 13.54 -12.36
N ILE A 221 23.49 12.42 -11.69
CA ILE A 221 24.72 11.66 -11.88
C ILE A 221 24.79 11.03 -13.27
N HIS A 222 23.68 10.48 -13.78
CA HIS A 222 23.68 9.87 -15.12
C HIS A 222 23.91 10.90 -16.23
N ARG A 223 23.30 12.09 -16.10
CA ARG A 223 23.52 13.20 -17.03
C ARG A 223 24.95 13.74 -16.94
N PHE A 224 25.50 13.82 -15.73
CA PHE A 224 26.88 14.24 -15.50
C PHE A 224 27.89 13.27 -16.15
N HIS A 225 27.75 11.97 -15.90
CA HIS A 225 28.61 10.95 -16.52
C HIS A 225 28.57 11.01 -18.06
N TYR A 226 27.37 11.06 -18.63
CA TYR A 226 27.20 11.12 -20.08
C TYR A 226 27.82 12.38 -20.69
N ALA A 227 27.64 13.53 -20.04
CA ALA A 227 28.16 14.79 -20.51
C ALA A 227 29.70 14.89 -20.35
N LEU A 228 30.29 14.30 -19.31
CA LEU A 228 31.75 14.17 -19.19
C LEU A 228 32.36 13.39 -20.37
N VAL A 229 31.73 12.27 -20.75
CA VAL A 229 32.19 11.45 -21.88
C VAL A 229 32.09 12.21 -23.19
N ILE A 230 31.02 12.98 -23.40
CA ILE A 230 30.87 13.84 -24.60
C ILE A 230 31.90 14.96 -24.60
N ALA A 231 32.09 15.64 -23.47
CA ALA A 231 33.04 16.74 -23.34
C ALA A 231 34.48 16.28 -23.61
N ALA A 232 34.89 15.14 -23.04
CA ALA A 232 36.22 14.58 -23.28
C ALA A 232 36.43 14.22 -24.76
N LYS A 233 35.44 13.62 -25.42
CA LYS A 233 35.51 13.31 -26.86
C LYS A 233 35.56 14.57 -27.71
N GLY A 234 34.78 15.58 -27.37
CA GLY A 234 34.75 16.86 -28.07
C GLY A 234 36.07 17.61 -27.92
N ILE A 235 36.60 17.70 -26.70
CA ILE A 235 37.91 18.28 -26.39
C ILE A 235 39.02 17.60 -27.20
N ASN A 236 39.03 16.26 -27.22
CA ASN A 236 40.02 15.51 -28.00
C ASN A 236 39.91 15.81 -29.50
N LYS A 237 38.68 15.82 -30.06
CA LYS A 237 38.48 16.13 -31.47
C LYS A 237 38.83 17.59 -31.79
N THR A 238 38.59 18.53 -30.89
CA THR A 238 39.04 19.92 -31.05
C THR A 238 40.57 19.99 -31.11
N ALA A 239 41.28 19.25 -30.26
CA ALA A 239 42.74 19.20 -30.31
C ALA A 239 43.26 18.63 -31.64
N ASP A 240 42.60 17.59 -32.17
CA ASP A 240 42.90 17.02 -33.50
C ASP A 240 42.69 18.07 -34.60
N LEU A 241 41.54 18.75 -34.61
CA LEU A 241 41.20 19.79 -35.60
C LEU A 241 42.19 20.97 -35.57
N ILE A 242 42.62 21.42 -34.39
CA ILE A 242 43.65 22.47 -34.26
C ILE A 242 44.98 21.99 -34.85
N SER A 243 45.33 20.72 -34.64
CA SER A 243 46.57 20.11 -35.16
C SER A 243 46.53 19.88 -36.66
N GLU A 244 45.35 19.61 -37.22
CA GLU A 244 45.07 19.47 -38.65
C GLU A 244 44.95 20.83 -39.38
N GLY A 245 44.87 21.93 -38.63
CA GLY A 245 44.76 23.30 -39.17
C GLY A 245 43.32 23.72 -39.51
N GLU A 246 42.32 22.94 -39.11
CA GLU A 246 40.89 23.18 -39.36
C GLU A 246 40.30 24.13 -38.28
N ILE A 247 40.79 25.37 -38.26
CA ILE A 247 40.54 26.33 -37.16
C ILE A 247 39.07 26.73 -37.02
N ASP A 248 38.34 26.94 -38.12
CA ASP A 248 36.93 27.33 -38.07
C ASP A 248 36.04 26.20 -37.55
N GLU A 249 36.37 24.95 -37.87
CA GLU A 249 35.67 23.77 -37.35
C GLU A 249 35.96 23.55 -35.86
N ALA A 250 37.21 23.77 -35.44
CA ALA A 250 37.60 23.72 -34.03
C ALA A 250 36.85 24.76 -33.19
N LYS A 251 36.71 26.01 -33.68
CA LYS A 251 35.95 27.07 -33.00
C LYS A 251 34.46 26.71 -32.85
N ASN A 252 33.82 26.27 -33.93
CA ASN A 252 32.40 25.86 -33.91
C ASN A 252 32.17 24.67 -32.93
N LEU A 253 33.14 23.77 -32.83
CA LEU A 253 33.07 22.66 -31.87
C LEU A 253 33.26 23.14 -30.42
N LEU A 254 34.17 24.09 -30.17
CA LEU A 254 34.35 24.71 -28.85
C LEU A 254 33.08 25.43 -28.37
N GLU A 255 32.45 26.23 -29.21
CA GLU A 255 31.21 26.95 -28.88
C GLU A 255 30.08 25.97 -28.46
N LYS A 256 29.94 24.86 -29.21
CA LYS A 256 28.98 23.78 -28.89
C LYS A 256 29.31 23.09 -27.57
N LEU A 257 30.60 22.88 -27.29
CA LEU A 257 31.05 22.25 -26.05
C LEU A 257 30.78 23.15 -24.84
N VAL A 258 31.08 24.44 -24.93
CA VAL A 258 30.79 25.44 -23.90
C VAL A 258 29.28 25.46 -23.61
N SER A 259 28.44 25.63 -24.64
CA SER A 259 26.97 25.64 -24.46
C SER A 259 26.42 24.34 -23.84
N GLY A 260 27.02 23.19 -24.19
CA GLY A 260 26.66 21.89 -23.61
C GLY A 260 27.04 21.77 -22.13
N LEU A 261 28.25 22.22 -21.77
CA LEU A 261 28.78 22.19 -20.41
C LEU A 261 28.06 23.19 -19.48
N GLU A 262 27.69 24.37 -19.97
CA GLU A 262 26.88 25.34 -19.21
C GLU A 262 25.51 24.79 -18.82
N LYS A 263 24.81 24.16 -19.79
CA LYS A 263 23.53 23.50 -19.51
C LYS A 263 23.69 22.38 -18.49
N LEU A 264 24.76 21.60 -18.58
CA LEU A 264 25.06 20.58 -17.58
C LEU A 264 25.29 21.19 -16.21
N ASN A 265 26.06 22.27 -16.14
CA ASN A 265 26.37 22.93 -14.87
C ASN A 265 25.11 23.48 -14.20
N GLU A 266 24.16 24.03 -14.97
CA GLU A 266 22.86 24.45 -14.45
C GLU A 266 22.11 23.28 -13.79
N TYR A 267 22.13 22.10 -14.39
CA TYR A 267 21.52 20.90 -13.79
C TYR A 267 22.22 20.45 -12.52
N VAL A 268 23.56 20.42 -12.50
CA VAL A 268 24.34 20.00 -11.32
C VAL A 268 24.14 20.98 -10.16
N SER A 269 24.16 22.28 -10.45
CA SER A 269 23.97 23.33 -9.44
C SER A 269 22.57 23.26 -8.81
N ARG A 270 21.53 23.10 -9.64
CA ARG A 270 20.15 22.86 -9.13
C ARG A 270 20.05 21.58 -8.30
N ALA A 271 20.79 20.54 -8.66
CA ALA A 271 20.81 19.31 -7.87
C ALA A 271 21.51 19.51 -6.51
N ALA A 272 22.58 20.32 -6.46
CA ALA A 272 23.27 20.68 -5.22
C ALA A 272 22.35 21.50 -4.30
N ASP A 273 21.63 22.49 -4.84
CA ASP A 273 20.69 23.32 -4.08
C ASP A 273 19.53 22.49 -3.50
N LEU A 274 18.92 21.64 -4.33
CA LEU A 274 17.89 20.72 -3.88
C LEU A 274 18.42 19.75 -2.82
N ALA A 275 19.66 19.27 -2.95
CA ALA A 275 20.27 18.40 -1.94
C ALA A 275 20.48 19.15 -0.60
N ARG A 276 20.88 20.43 -0.67
CA ARG A 276 21.06 21.30 0.51
C ARG A 276 19.73 21.61 1.20
N GLU A 277 18.71 22.02 0.45
CA GLU A 277 17.36 22.29 0.97
C GLU A 277 16.72 21.07 1.64
N ARG A 278 17.06 19.87 1.15
CA ARG A 278 16.48 18.60 1.61
C ARG A 278 17.31 17.90 2.69
N GLY A 279 18.39 18.53 3.17
CA GLY A 279 19.24 17.97 4.24
C GLY A 279 19.91 16.66 3.86
N VAL A 280 20.31 16.53 2.59
CA VAL A 280 21.09 15.37 2.13
C VAL A 280 22.48 15.40 2.74
N ASN A 281 23.06 14.21 2.92
CA ASN A 281 24.43 14.02 3.41
C ASN A 281 25.38 15.06 2.79
N GLU A 282 26.14 15.73 3.66
CA GLU A 282 27.05 16.84 3.35
C GLU A 282 28.07 16.46 2.26
N THR A 283 28.58 15.22 2.28
CA THR A 283 29.53 14.70 1.27
C THR A 283 28.94 14.68 -0.14
N VAL A 284 27.62 14.49 -0.29
CA VAL A 284 26.95 14.51 -1.60
C VAL A 284 26.80 15.95 -2.09
N VAL A 285 26.47 16.88 -1.19
CA VAL A 285 26.36 18.32 -1.50
C VAL A 285 27.73 18.88 -1.89
N GLU A 286 28.78 18.55 -1.15
CA GLU A 286 30.18 18.90 -1.45
C GLU A 286 30.59 18.35 -2.82
N THR A 287 30.33 17.06 -3.08
CA THR A 287 30.65 16.44 -4.38
C THR A 287 29.95 17.15 -5.55
N LEU A 288 28.67 17.51 -5.41
CA LEU A 288 27.95 18.25 -6.45
C LEU A 288 28.46 19.69 -6.63
N THR A 289 28.93 20.32 -5.55
CA THR A 289 29.50 21.67 -5.57
C THR A 289 30.86 21.67 -6.26
N ASP A 290 31.75 20.76 -5.89
CA ASP A 290 33.08 20.60 -6.50
C ASP A 290 32.98 20.34 -8.02
N ILE A 291 31.99 19.56 -8.45
CA ILE A 291 31.70 19.34 -9.88
C ILE A 291 31.29 20.64 -10.57
N SER A 292 30.39 21.41 -9.95
CA SER A 292 29.90 22.67 -10.54
C SER A 292 31.04 23.67 -10.77
N GLU A 293 31.94 23.78 -9.79
CA GLU A 293 33.14 24.62 -9.88
C GLU A 293 34.11 24.14 -10.97
N ALA A 294 34.31 22.82 -11.09
CA ALA A 294 35.13 22.23 -12.14
C ALA A 294 34.55 22.48 -13.54
N LEU A 295 33.23 22.35 -13.71
CA LEU A 295 32.55 22.62 -14.97
C LEU A 295 32.67 24.10 -15.39
N ASN A 296 32.48 25.03 -14.46
CA ASN A 296 32.67 26.46 -14.72
C ASN A 296 34.12 26.77 -15.15
N SER A 297 35.10 26.21 -14.44
CA SER A 297 36.50 26.39 -14.77
C SER A 297 36.86 25.81 -16.15
N THR A 298 36.26 24.68 -16.50
CA THR A 298 36.41 24.04 -17.82
C THR A 298 35.82 24.90 -18.93
N CYS A 299 34.62 25.47 -18.73
CA CYS A 299 34.04 26.41 -19.70
C CYS A 299 34.94 27.62 -19.94
N ASN A 300 35.50 28.20 -18.87
CA ASN A 300 36.43 29.33 -18.98
C ASN A 300 37.69 28.96 -19.78
N ASP A 301 38.28 27.78 -19.54
CA ASP A 301 39.43 27.29 -20.29
C ASP A 301 39.09 27.12 -21.79
N LEU A 302 37.91 26.57 -22.13
CA LEU A 302 37.48 26.38 -23.52
C LEU A 302 37.15 27.69 -24.25
N MET A 303 36.52 28.66 -23.58
CA MET A 303 36.31 30.01 -24.12
C MET A 303 37.66 30.74 -24.32
N GLY A 304 38.60 30.54 -23.40
CA GLY A 304 39.98 31.04 -23.56
C GLY A 304 40.68 30.42 -24.78
N ALA A 305 40.47 29.13 -25.01
CA ALA A 305 41.02 28.44 -26.18
C ALA A 305 40.44 28.97 -27.49
N GLU A 306 39.13 29.22 -27.54
CA GLU A 306 38.47 29.82 -28.69
C GLU A 306 39.06 31.19 -29.03
N LYS A 307 39.21 32.06 -28.02
CA LYS A 307 39.86 33.38 -28.18
C LYS A 307 41.32 33.27 -28.65
N ALA A 308 42.08 32.32 -28.12
CA ALA A 308 43.44 32.08 -28.59
C ALA A 308 43.49 31.65 -30.07
N LEU A 309 42.49 30.92 -30.56
CA LEU A 309 42.34 30.59 -31.98
C LEU A 309 41.92 31.79 -32.83
N GLU A 310 41.25 32.81 -32.29
CA GLU A 310 41.01 34.10 -32.98
C GLU A 310 42.31 34.90 -33.16
N GLU A 311 43.19 34.81 -32.17
CA GLU A 311 44.51 35.46 -32.18
C GLU A 311 45.58 34.62 -32.93
N ASN A 312 45.17 33.54 -33.59
CA ASN A 312 46.04 32.61 -34.32
C ASN A 312 47.12 31.92 -33.45
N ASN A 313 46.88 31.82 -32.14
CA ASN A 313 47.78 31.24 -31.16
C ASN A 313 47.39 29.79 -30.82
N THR A 314 47.68 28.88 -31.74
CA THR A 314 47.29 27.46 -31.65
C THR A 314 47.95 26.72 -30.48
N ALA A 315 49.17 27.11 -30.08
CA ALA A 315 49.87 26.52 -28.94
C ALA A 315 49.16 26.82 -27.61
N VAL A 316 48.70 28.06 -27.42
CA VAL A 316 47.92 28.45 -26.23
C VAL A 316 46.54 27.80 -26.25
N ALA A 317 45.89 27.73 -27.42
CA ALA A 317 44.60 27.04 -27.55
C ALA A 317 44.68 25.56 -27.16
N LEU A 318 45.69 24.83 -27.65
CA LEU A 318 45.92 23.42 -27.28
C LEU A 318 46.21 23.25 -25.79
N SER A 319 47.01 24.14 -25.20
CA SER A 319 47.29 24.12 -23.75
C SER A 319 46.02 24.29 -22.92
N LEU A 320 45.12 25.19 -23.32
CA LEU A 320 43.86 25.45 -22.63
C LEU A 320 42.86 24.29 -22.78
N VAL A 321 42.78 23.71 -23.98
CA VAL A 321 41.97 22.50 -24.24
C VAL A 321 42.48 21.30 -23.43
N SER A 322 43.80 21.13 -23.29
CA SER A 322 44.39 20.09 -22.44
C SER A 322 44.09 20.31 -20.96
N SER A 323 44.24 21.55 -20.47
CA SER A 323 43.89 21.93 -19.09
C SER A 323 42.42 21.65 -18.78
N ALA A 324 41.52 21.96 -19.71
CA ALA A 324 40.10 21.65 -19.59
C ALA A 324 39.86 20.13 -19.43
N LEU A 325 40.55 19.29 -20.21
CA LEU A 325 40.45 17.83 -20.09
C LEU A 325 40.98 17.33 -18.73
N ASP A 326 42.16 17.79 -18.33
CA ASP A 326 42.81 17.36 -17.09
C ASP A 326 41.96 17.68 -15.85
N ARG A 327 41.28 18.82 -15.83
CA ARG A 327 40.33 19.17 -14.76
C ARG A 327 39.14 18.21 -14.72
N LEU A 328 38.55 17.90 -15.88
CA LEU A 328 37.42 16.96 -15.96
C LEU A 328 37.83 15.54 -15.54
N VAL A 329 39.04 15.11 -15.86
CA VAL A 329 39.59 13.81 -15.43
C VAL A 329 39.84 13.82 -13.92
N SER A 330 40.51 14.84 -13.40
CA SER A 330 40.83 14.97 -11.97
C SER A 330 39.58 14.96 -11.09
N ILE A 331 38.52 15.67 -11.48
CA ILE A 331 37.26 15.67 -10.71
C ILE A 331 36.54 14.32 -10.78
N ALA A 332 36.60 13.63 -11.92
CA ALA A 332 36.04 12.29 -12.09
C ALA A 332 36.79 11.24 -11.27
N GLU A 333 38.11 11.36 -11.16
CA GLU A 333 38.95 10.50 -10.32
C GLU A 333 38.70 10.77 -8.83
N LYS A 334 38.69 12.03 -8.41
CA LYS A 334 38.48 12.46 -7.02
C LYS A 334 37.15 11.96 -6.44
N HIS A 335 36.06 12.02 -7.23
CA HIS A 335 34.72 11.65 -6.77
C HIS A 335 34.20 10.34 -7.35
N GLY A 336 35.03 9.60 -8.08
CA GLY A 336 34.66 8.35 -8.77
C GLY A 336 34.03 7.30 -7.85
N GLU A 337 34.54 7.18 -6.63
CA GLU A 337 34.02 6.27 -5.62
C GLU A 337 32.65 6.73 -5.07
N THR A 338 32.47 8.04 -4.86
CA THR A 338 31.19 8.62 -4.45
C THR A 338 30.10 8.39 -5.49
N PHE A 339 30.39 8.58 -6.78
CA PHE A 339 29.44 8.27 -7.86
C PHE A 339 29.10 6.78 -7.91
N ARG A 340 30.10 5.91 -7.77
CA ARG A 340 29.91 4.45 -7.76
C ARG A 340 29.01 4.04 -6.58
N ASN A 341 29.25 4.60 -5.40
CA ASN A 341 28.48 4.32 -4.19
C ASN A 341 27.05 4.83 -4.30
N ILE A 342 26.83 6.02 -4.86
CA ILE A 342 25.48 6.55 -5.11
C ILE A 342 24.75 5.68 -6.15
N HIS A 343 25.41 5.29 -7.24
CA HIS A 343 24.83 4.40 -8.26
C HIS A 343 24.45 3.04 -7.69
N VAL A 344 25.33 2.40 -6.92
CA VAL A 344 25.04 1.12 -6.23
C VAL A 344 23.88 1.29 -5.25
N GLY A 345 23.83 2.40 -4.51
CA GLY A 345 22.71 2.72 -3.62
C GLY A 345 21.38 2.85 -4.36
N ILE A 346 21.38 3.48 -5.53
CA ILE A 346 20.19 3.65 -6.37
C ILE A 346 19.76 2.34 -7.02
N GLU A 347 20.68 1.50 -7.52
CA GLU A 347 20.32 0.20 -8.08
C GLU A 347 19.75 -0.74 -7.00
N ARG A 348 20.31 -0.71 -5.79
CA ARG A 348 19.71 -1.38 -4.62
C ARG A 348 18.31 -0.84 -4.33
N ALA A 349 18.12 0.48 -4.38
CA ALA A 349 16.81 1.08 -4.21
C ALA A 349 15.84 0.65 -5.33
N LYS A 350 16.22 0.67 -6.61
CA LYS A 350 15.40 0.20 -7.74
C LYS A 350 14.99 -1.27 -7.61
N MET A 351 15.92 -2.15 -7.21
CA MET A 351 15.60 -3.55 -6.94
C MET A 351 14.60 -3.68 -5.79
N PHE A 352 14.84 -2.94 -4.70
CA PHE A 352 13.95 -2.91 -3.54
C PHE A 352 12.56 -2.35 -3.86
N SER A 353 12.45 -1.29 -4.68
CA SER A 353 11.16 -0.73 -5.08
C SER A 353 10.38 -1.67 -5.99
N ARG A 354 11.06 -2.40 -6.88
CA ARG A 354 10.45 -3.49 -7.65
C ARG A 354 9.94 -4.58 -6.73
N GLU A 355 10.73 -4.99 -5.75
CA GLU A 355 10.33 -6.00 -4.78
C GLU A 355 9.13 -5.56 -3.92
N ILE A 356 9.16 -4.33 -3.40
CA ILE A 356 8.02 -3.73 -2.70
C ILE A 356 6.82 -3.66 -3.61
N ALA A 357 6.95 -3.23 -4.86
CA ALA A 357 5.84 -3.14 -5.80
C ALA A 357 5.20 -4.52 -6.03
N VAL A 358 6.01 -5.58 -6.15
CA VAL A 358 5.52 -6.96 -6.24
C VAL A 358 4.81 -7.38 -4.95
N ARG A 359 5.41 -7.14 -3.78
CA ARG A 359 4.79 -7.45 -2.48
C ARG A 359 3.50 -6.65 -2.25
N LEU A 360 3.46 -5.38 -2.64
CA LEU A 360 2.31 -4.49 -2.52
C LEU A 360 1.19 -4.94 -3.45
N ARG A 361 1.49 -5.26 -4.71
CA ARG A 361 0.52 -5.85 -5.64
C ARG A 361 -0.07 -7.15 -5.06
N ARG A 362 0.77 -8.00 -4.47
CA ARG A 362 0.32 -9.23 -3.79
C ARG A 362 -0.59 -8.92 -2.60
N LYS A 363 -0.19 -8.01 -1.70
CA LYS A 363 -1.00 -7.60 -0.54
C LYS A 363 -2.30 -6.93 -0.93
N LEU A 364 -2.30 -6.09 -1.97
CA LEU A 364 -3.50 -5.46 -2.51
C LEU A 364 -4.44 -6.51 -3.10
N ALA A 365 -3.91 -7.50 -3.83
CA ALA A 365 -4.70 -8.62 -4.31
C ALA A 365 -5.27 -9.45 -3.14
N GLU A 366 -4.47 -9.76 -2.12
CA GLU A 366 -4.91 -10.46 -0.90
C GLU A 366 -6.00 -9.69 -0.14
N GLU A 367 -5.84 -8.37 0.01
CA GLU A 367 -6.82 -7.51 0.69
C GLU A 367 -8.10 -7.33 -0.14
N ALA A 368 -7.99 -7.21 -1.46
CA ALA A 368 -9.15 -7.20 -2.36
C ALA A 368 -9.92 -8.51 -2.30
N VAL A 369 -9.22 -9.65 -2.28
CA VAL A 369 -9.81 -10.98 -2.07
C VAL A 369 -10.52 -11.03 -0.72
N ARG A 370 -9.86 -10.56 0.35
CA ARG A 370 -10.42 -10.53 1.71
C ARG A 370 -11.66 -9.65 1.81
N LYS A 371 -11.63 -8.42 1.29
CA LYS A 371 -12.77 -7.48 1.32
C LYS A 371 -13.94 -8.00 0.50
N THR A 372 -13.68 -8.57 -0.67
CA THR A 372 -14.72 -9.21 -1.51
C THR A 372 -15.36 -10.39 -0.78
N ALA A 373 -14.57 -11.24 -0.12
CA ALA A 373 -15.10 -12.33 0.71
C ALA A 373 -15.95 -11.81 1.88
N GLN A 374 -15.49 -10.78 2.58
CA GLN A 374 -16.24 -10.15 3.68
C GLN A 374 -17.57 -9.55 3.21
N LEU A 375 -17.58 -8.85 2.08
CA LEU A 375 -18.80 -8.29 1.51
C LEU A 375 -19.76 -9.40 1.04
N THR A 376 -19.25 -10.48 0.46
CA THR A 376 -20.04 -11.64 0.06
C THR A 376 -20.72 -12.29 1.27
N MET A 377 -19.96 -12.49 2.36
CA MET A 377 -20.50 -12.96 3.64
C MET A 377 -21.54 -12.01 4.22
N PHE A 378 -21.29 -10.71 4.17
CA PHE A 378 -22.23 -9.69 4.64
C PHE A 378 -23.57 -9.75 3.89
N VAL A 379 -23.54 -9.80 2.56
CA VAL A 379 -24.76 -9.85 1.73
C VAL A 379 -25.57 -11.11 2.04
N LYS A 380 -24.92 -12.27 2.19
CA LYS A 380 -25.59 -13.51 2.60
C LYS A 380 -26.17 -13.42 4.01
N PHE A 381 -25.48 -12.78 4.94
CA PHE A 381 -25.97 -12.59 6.28
C PHE A 381 -27.18 -11.64 6.34
N VAL A 382 -27.18 -10.59 5.51
CA VAL A 382 -28.34 -9.72 5.31
C VAL A 382 -29.53 -10.54 4.81
N ASP A 383 -29.34 -11.39 3.79
CA ASP A 383 -30.39 -12.25 3.25
C ASP A 383 -31.03 -13.17 4.32
N VAL A 384 -30.20 -13.80 5.16
CA VAL A 384 -30.68 -14.63 6.28
C VAL A 384 -31.43 -13.81 7.32
N ARG A 385 -30.93 -12.61 7.66
CA ARG A 385 -31.61 -11.71 8.60
C ARG A 385 -32.96 -11.24 8.08
N LEU A 386 -33.08 -10.97 6.78
CA LEU A 386 -34.34 -10.60 6.14
C LEU A 386 -35.37 -11.73 6.25
N ASN A 387 -34.97 -12.99 6.03
CA ASN A 387 -35.86 -14.13 6.25
C ASN A 387 -36.37 -14.23 7.69
N LYS A 388 -35.47 -14.07 8.67
CA LYS A 388 -35.85 -14.09 10.09
C LYS A 388 -36.81 -12.95 10.41
N LEU A 389 -36.50 -11.74 9.92
CA LEU A 389 -37.31 -10.56 10.15
C LEU A 389 -38.72 -10.72 9.55
N TYR A 390 -38.83 -11.27 8.34
CA TYR A 390 -40.11 -11.56 7.70
C TYR A 390 -40.94 -12.58 8.50
N TRP A 391 -40.30 -13.63 9.02
CA TRP A 391 -40.98 -14.61 9.89
C TRP A 391 -41.47 -13.97 11.20
N GLN A 392 -40.66 -13.10 11.82
CA GLN A 392 -41.05 -12.35 13.02
C GLN A 392 -42.24 -11.42 12.77
N PHE A 393 -42.27 -10.78 11.59
CA PHE A 393 -43.41 -9.97 11.17
C PHE A 393 -44.66 -10.83 10.96
N LYS A 394 -44.56 -11.96 10.24
CA LYS A 394 -45.69 -12.89 10.03
C LYS A 394 -46.27 -13.44 11.33
N ASN A 395 -45.44 -13.60 12.35
CA ASN A 395 -45.85 -14.08 13.67
C ASN A 395 -46.23 -12.96 14.65
N GLY A 396 -46.35 -11.72 14.18
CA GLY A 396 -46.76 -10.57 15.00
C GLY A 396 -45.74 -10.14 16.06
N THR A 397 -44.51 -10.67 16.03
CA THR A 397 -43.44 -10.33 16.99
C THR A 397 -42.84 -8.95 16.71
N VAL A 398 -42.99 -8.44 15.49
CA VAL A 398 -42.50 -7.12 15.04
C VAL A 398 -43.66 -6.41 14.34
N SER A 399 -43.87 -5.12 14.64
CA SER A 399 -44.94 -4.34 14.02
C SER A 399 -44.67 -4.09 12.53
N ALA A 400 -45.73 -3.77 11.76
CA ALA A 400 -45.61 -3.43 10.34
C ALA A 400 -44.69 -2.22 10.10
N GLU A 401 -44.78 -1.20 10.97
CA GLU A 401 -43.95 0.01 10.90
C GLU A 401 -42.47 -0.29 11.20
N GLU A 402 -42.20 -1.09 12.23
CA GLU A 402 -40.83 -1.49 12.57
C GLU A 402 -40.23 -2.39 11.48
N PHE A 403 -41.04 -3.28 10.91
CA PHE A 403 -40.66 -4.14 9.80
C PHE A 403 -40.29 -3.33 8.55
N LYS A 404 -41.18 -2.41 8.13
CA LYS A 404 -40.96 -1.50 6.99
C LYS A 404 -39.71 -0.64 7.19
N SER A 405 -39.53 -0.04 8.37
CA SER A 405 -38.35 0.76 8.70
C SER A 405 -37.05 -0.04 8.59
N LYS A 406 -37.02 -1.29 9.08
CA LYS A 406 -35.84 -2.16 8.98
C LYS A 406 -35.54 -2.59 7.55
N LEU A 407 -36.56 -2.84 6.72
CA LEU A 407 -36.40 -3.14 5.29
C LEU A 407 -35.82 -1.95 4.52
N GLU A 408 -36.37 -0.75 4.68
CA GLU A 408 -35.89 0.46 4.00
C GLU A 408 -34.45 0.83 4.40
N ASN A 409 -34.12 0.70 5.69
CA ASN A 409 -32.75 0.91 6.17
C ASN A 409 -31.76 -0.09 5.53
N THR A 410 -32.17 -1.35 5.39
CA THR A 410 -31.35 -2.39 4.78
C THR A 410 -31.18 -2.15 3.27
N LYS A 411 -32.27 -1.76 2.59
CA LYS A 411 -32.28 -1.38 1.17
C LYS A 411 -31.29 -0.25 0.89
N THR A 412 -31.39 0.84 1.67
CA THR A 412 -30.50 2.01 1.55
C THR A 412 -29.01 1.62 1.67
N VAL A 413 -28.69 0.75 2.64
CA VAL A 413 -27.30 0.28 2.83
C VAL A 413 -26.82 -0.53 1.63
N LEU A 414 -27.63 -1.44 1.12
CA LEU A 414 -27.28 -2.28 -0.04
C LEU A 414 -27.15 -1.45 -1.33
N GLU A 415 -28.04 -0.48 -1.55
CA GLU A 415 -27.97 0.45 -2.69
C GLU A 415 -26.70 1.30 -2.63
N THR A 416 -26.35 1.82 -1.46
CA THR A 416 -25.09 2.57 -1.25
C THR A 416 -23.86 1.70 -1.55
N ILE A 417 -23.89 0.43 -1.18
CA ILE A 417 -22.80 -0.51 -1.49
C ILE A 417 -22.76 -0.79 -2.99
N LYS A 418 -23.91 -1.07 -3.61
CA LYS A 418 -24.04 -1.33 -5.06
C LYS A 418 -23.49 -0.18 -5.88
N GLU A 419 -23.88 1.06 -5.58
CA GLU A 419 -23.42 2.26 -6.28
C GLU A 419 -21.89 2.43 -6.24
N LYS A 420 -21.26 2.10 -5.11
CA LYS A 420 -19.80 2.16 -4.99
C LYS A 420 -19.11 1.06 -5.79
N LEU A 421 -19.68 -0.14 -5.81
CA LEU A 421 -19.13 -1.28 -6.53
C LEU A 421 -19.25 -1.12 -8.05
N THR A 422 -20.30 -0.47 -8.55
CA THR A 422 -20.46 -0.19 -10.00
C THR A 422 -19.48 0.86 -10.51
N LYS A 423 -18.99 1.76 -9.63
CA LYS A 423 -17.96 2.76 -9.95
C LYS A 423 -16.54 2.18 -10.02
N LEU A 424 -16.33 0.90 -9.72
CA LEU A 424 -15.01 0.28 -9.78
C LEU A 424 -14.58 -0.03 -11.23
N PRO A 425 -13.29 0.13 -11.58
CA PRO A 425 -12.77 -0.16 -12.93
C PRO A 425 -13.03 -1.61 -13.38
N LYS A 426 -12.99 -2.57 -12.44
CA LYS A 426 -13.35 -3.97 -12.66
C LYS A 426 -14.45 -4.34 -11.68
N GLN A 427 -15.69 -4.30 -12.16
CA GLN A 427 -16.88 -4.54 -11.33
C GLN A 427 -16.95 -6.01 -10.86
N PRO A 428 -17.18 -6.26 -9.55
CA PRO A 428 -17.34 -7.62 -9.04
C PRO A 428 -18.75 -8.14 -9.36
N LYS A 429 -18.94 -8.63 -10.60
CA LYS A 429 -20.24 -9.04 -11.14
C LYS A 429 -21.02 -9.99 -10.22
N MET A 430 -20.35 -11.00 -9.65
CA MET A 430 -21.00 -11.95 -8.73
C MET A 430 -21.61 -11.25 -7.51
N LEU A 431 -20.86 -10.35 -6.87
CA LEU A 431 -21.31 -9.63 -5.68
C LEU A 431 -22.45 -8.67 -6.03
N LEU A 432 -22.37 -7.99 -7.17
CA LEU A 432 -23.45 -7.13 -7.68
C LEU A 432 -24.74 -7.93 -7.89
N THR A 433 -24.67 -9.09 -8.57
CA THR A 433 -25.83 -9.97 -8.75
C THR A 433 -26.40 -10.48 -7.43
N MET A 434 -25.57 -10.76 -6.43
CA MET A 434 -26.04 -11.14 -5.10
C MET A 434 -26.78 -10.00 -4.40
N ILE A 435 -26.26 -8.78 -4.49
CA ILE A 435 -26.92 -7.59 -3.94
C ILE A 435 -28.27 -7.37 -4.64
N ASP A 436 -28.31 -7.50 -5.97
CA ASP A 436 -29.53 -7.33 -6.76
C ASP A 436 -30.65 -8.30 -6.33
N LYS A 437 -30.31 -9.57 -6.14
CA LYS A 437 -31.26 -10.58 -5.64
C LYS A 437 -31.83 -10.24 -4.26
N VAL A 438 -30.97 -9.74 -3.36
CA VAL A 438 -31.42 -9.35 -2.02
C VAL A 438 -32.27 -8.08 -2.07
N LEU A 439 -31.93 -7.11 -2.92
CA LEU A 439 -32.74 -5.90 -3.14
C LEU A 439 -34.12 -6.24 -3.72
N GLU A 440 -34.19 -7.13 -4.72
CA GLU A 440 -35.44 -7.62 -5.29
C GLU A 440 -36.33 -8.25 -4.22
N LYS A 441 -35.74 -9.10 -3.38
CA LYS A 441 -36.44 -9.71 -2.23
C LYS A 441 -36.96 -8.67 -1.23
N ILE A 442 -36.18 -7.63 -0.91
CA ILE A 442 -36.64 -6.55 -0.04
C ILE A 442 -37.84 -5.84 -0.66
N ASN A 443 -37.80 -5.52 -1.96
CA ASN A 443 -38.92 -4.87 -2.65
C ASN A 443 -40.18 -5.74 -2.62
N ASN A 444 -40.05 -7.05 -2.84
CA ASN A 444 -41.17 -8.00 -2.76
C ASN A 444 -41.74 -8.12 -1.33
N MET A 445 -40.90 -7.99 -0.30
CA MET A 445 -41.37 -7.96 1.09
C MET A 445 -42.07 -6.64 1.42
N LEU A 446 -41.55 -5.50 0.94
CA LEU A 446 -42.16 -4.18 1.13
C LEU A 446 -43.53 -4.07 0.47
N SER A 447 -43.78 -4.75 -0.65
CA SER A 447 -45.09 -4.76 -1.31
C SER A 447 -46.14 -5.63 -0.60
N GLN A 448 -45.75 -6.39 0.43
CA GLN A 448 -46.64 -7.27 1.22
C GLN A 448 -46.98 -6.69 2.60
N VAL A 449 -46.50 -5.48 2.90
CA VAL A 449 -46.72 -4.71 4.14
C VAL A 449 -47.56 -3.51 3.77
#